data_AF-A0A4Y6IDC4-F1
#
_entry.id   AF-A0A4Y6IDC4-F1
#
_cell.length_a   1.000
_cell.length_b   1.000
_cell.length_c   1.000
_cell.angle_alpha   90.00
_cell.angle_beta   90.00
_cell.angle_gamma   90.00
#
_symmetry.space_group_name_H-M   'P 1'
#
loop_
_entity.id
_entity.type
_entity.pdbx_description
1 polymer ?
#
loop_
_entity_poly.entity_id
_entity_poly.type
_entity_poly.pdbx_seq_one_letter_code
_entity_poly.pdbx_strand_id
1 'polypeptide(L)' 'MKMFVDVPSVYLCADAVDFRKSINGLAALVEAELELSVLNGALFVFCNKGHDKLK' A
#
# COMPACT_ATOMS: atom_id res chain seq x y z
N MET A 1 -16.77 4.06 14.28
CA MET A 1 -15.50 3.51 14.79
C MET A 1 -14.37 4.20 14.04
N LYS A 2 -13.42 4.84 14.73
CA LYS A 2 -12.22 5.37 14.05
C LYS A 2 -11.21 4.23 13.92
N MET A 3 -10.73 3.96 12.72
CA MET A 3 -9.60 3.05 12.47
C MET A 3 -8.41 3.86 11.98
N PHE A 4 -7.20 3.34 12.21
CA PHE A 4 -5.93 3.98 11.81
C PHE A 4 -5.73 5.39 12.41
N VAL A 5 -6.02 5.52 13.71
CA VAL A 5 -5.72 6.74 14.48
C VAL A 5 -4.22 6.74 14.79
N ASP A 6 -3.55 7.84 14.48
CA ASP A 6 -2.10 8.03 14.70
C ASP A 6 -1.19 7.05 13.93
N VAL A 7 -1.50 6.78 12.66
CA VAL A 7 -0.56 6.06 11.78
C VAL A 7 0.74 6.87 11.58
N PRO A 8 1.93 6.27 11.70
CA PRO A 8 3.20 6.99 11.59
C PRO A 8 3.41 7.66 10.24
N SER A 9 2.95 7.03 9.17
CA SER A 9 3.08 7.52 7.80
C SER A 9 2.03 6.88 6.89
N VAL A 10 1.69 7.58 5.81
CA VAL A 10 0.81 7.08 4.75
C VAL A 10 1.50 7.29 3.41
N TYR A 11 1.66 6.21 2.65
CA TYR A 11 2.28 6.22 1.34
C TYR A 11 1.23 5.88 0.27
N LEU A 12 1.16 6.69 -0.79
CA LEU A 12 0.34 6.42 -1.96
C LEU A 12 1.24 5.94 -3.11
N CYS A 13 1.02 4.70 -3.56
CA CYS A 13 1.60 4.22 -4.80
C CYS A 13 0.78 4.79 -5.97
N ALA A 14 1.33 5.81 -6.64
CA ALA A 14 0.66 6.52 -7.73
C ALA A 14 0.56 5.70 -9.02
N ASP A 15 1.48 4.75 -9.20
CA ASP A 15 1.46 3.82 -10.33
C ASP A 15 0.35 2.77 -10.16
N ALA A 16 -0.17 2.30 -11.29
CA ALA A 16 -1.21 1.28 -11.30
C ALA A 16 -0.68 -0.08 -10.80
N VAL A 17 -1.26 -0.58 -9.70
CA VAL A 17 -0.89 -1.86 -9.10
C VAL A 17 -1.93 -2.94 -9.40
N ASP A 18 -1.45 -4.14 -9.75
CA ASP A 18 -2.31 -5.31 -9.90
C ASP A 18 -2.75 -5.85 -8.52
N PHE A 19 -3.99 -5.54 -8.15
CA PHE A 19 -4.55 -5.94 -6.85
C PHE A 19 -4.71 -7.46 -6.69
N ARG A 20 -4.59 -8.25 -7.77
CA ARG A 20 -4.59 -9.73 -7.71
C ARG A 20 -3.36 -10.29 -7.01
N LYS A 21 -2.31 -9.49 -6.83
CA LYS A 21 -1.11 -9.85 -6.05
C LYS A 21 -1.40 -10.15 -4.57
N SER A 22 -2.57 -9.75 -4.05
CA SER A 22 -2.98 -9.99 -2.65
C SER A 22 -1.96 -9.45 -1.64
N ILE A 23 -2.12 -9.74 -0.34
CA ILE A 23 -1.32 -9.08 0.70
C ILE A 23 0.19 -9.35 0.57
N ASN A 24 0.59 -10.60 0.31
CA ASN A 24 2.01 -10.95 0.19
C ASN A 24 2.67 -10.32 -1.03
N GLY A 25 1.97 -10.28 -2.18
CA GLY A 25 2.53 -9.68 -3.39
C GLY A 25 2.56 -8.16 -3.34
N LEU A 26 1.67 -7.52 -2.58
CA LEU A 26 1.74 -6.09 -2.29
C LEU A 26 2.87 -5.77 -1.30
N ALA A 27 3.02 -6.59 -0.26
CA ALA A 27 4.13 -6.45 0.68
C ALA A 27 5.49 -6.57 -0.02
N ALA A 28 5.65 -7.57 -0.90
CA ALA A 28 6.86 -7.73 -1.70
C ALA A 28 7.13 -6.52 -2.62
N LEU A 29 6.10 -5.90 -3.19
CA LEU A 29 6.25 -4.68 -3.99
C LEU A 29 6.76 -3.51 -3.12
N VAL A 30 6.21 -3.33 -1.93
CA VAL A 30 6.65 -2.26 -1.01
C VAL A 30 8.12 -2.45 -0.62
N GLU A 31 8.53 -3.66 -0.28
CA GLU A 31 9.92 -3.91 0.11
C GLU A 31 10.90 -3.82 -1.06
N ALA A 32 10.53 -4.32 -2.25
CA ALA A 32 11.42 -4.39 -3.40
C ALA A 32 11.50 -3.09 -4.21
N GLU A 33 10.38 -2.39 -4.39
CA GLU A 33 10.30 -1.23 -5.29
C GLU A 33 10.32 0.09 -4.53
N LEU A 34 9.67 0.15 -3.36
CA LEU A 34 9.65 1.36 -2.53
C LEU A 34 10.79 1.39 -1.52
N GLU A 35 11.51 0.28 -1.35
CA GLU A 35 12.59 0.11 -0.36
C GLU A 35 12.15 0.47 1.08
N LEU A 36 10.86 0.24 1.39
CA LEU A 36 10.26 0.53 2.69
C LEU A 36 9.93 -0.77 3.43
N SER A 37 10.09 -0.76 4.75
CA SER A 37 9.63 -1.88 5.59
C SER A 37 8.11 -1.91 5.70
N VAL A 38 7.50 -3.06 5.42
CA VAL A 38 6.06 -3.30 5.61
C VAL A 38 5.67 -3.48 7.08
N LEU A 39 6.65 -3.55 7.98
CA LEU A 39 6.46 -3.79 9.42
C LEU A 39 6.60 -2.52 10.27
N ASN A 40 6.81 -1.36 9.65
CA ASN A 40 7.01 -0.09 10.35
C ASN A 40 5.69 0.56 10.85
N GLY A 41 4.54 -0.07 10.63
CA GLY A 41 3.22 0.45 11.01
C GLY A 41 2.67 1.54 10.08
N ALA A 42 3.35 1.86 8.98
CA ALA A 42 2.84 2.76 7.95
C ALA A 42 1.67 2.14 7.18
N LEU A 43 0.81 2.99 6.63
CA LEU A 43 -0.24 2.59 5.70
C LEU A 43 0.27 2.74 4.27
N PHE A 44 0.16 1.68 3.47
CA PHE A 44 0.45 1.70 2.04
C PHE A 44 -0.86 1.62 1.28
N VAL A 45 -1.12 2.62 0.43
CA VAL A 45 -2.32 2.75 -0.38
C VAL A 45 -1.95 2.53 -1.83
N PHE A 46 -2.66 1.62 -2.49
CA PHE A 46 -2.42 1.29 -3.90
C PHE A 46 -3.61 1.71 -4.74
N CYS A 47 -3.35 2.16 -5.97
CA CYS A 47 -4.38 2.46 -6.97
C CYS A 47 -4.41 1.37 -8.04
N ASN A 48 -5.61 1.02 -8.52
CA ASN A 48 -5.73 0.21 -9.73
C ASN A 48 -5.55 1.08 -10.98
N LYS A 49 -5.41 0.45 -12.16
CA LYS A 49 -5.25 1.17 -13.44
C LYS A 49 -6.37 2.17 -13.77
N GLY A 50 -7.59 1.93 -13.31
CA GLY A 50 -8.72 2.85 -13.50
C GLY A 50 -8.73 4.02 -12.53
N HIS A 51 -7.88 4.00 -11.49
CA HIS A 51 -7.86 4.95 -10.38
C HIS A 51 -9.22 5.08 -9.67
N ASP A 52 -10.07 4.06 -9.81
CA ASP A 52 -11.42 3.96 -9.23
C ASP A 52 -11.46 3.06 -8.00
N LYS A 53 -10.34 2.39 -7.68
CA LYS A 53 -10.21 1.50 -6.52
C LYS A 53 -8.92 1.78 -5.77
N LEU A 54 -9.05 1.82 -4.44
CA LEU A 54 -7.94 1.83 -3.51
C LEU A 54 -7.86 0.48 -2.81
N LYS A 55 -6.64 0.05 -2.51
CA LYS A 55 -6.36 -1.13 -1.70
C LYS A 55 -5.32 -0.80 -0.65
#